data_AF-A0A669E959-F1
#
_entry.id   AF-A0A669E959-F1
#
_cell.length_a   1.000
_cell.length_b   1.000
_cell.length_c   1.000
_cell.angle_alpha   90.00
_cell.angle_beta   90.00
_cell.angle_gamma   90.00
#
_symmetry.space_group_name_H-M   'P 1'
#
loop_
_entity.id
_entity.type
_entity.pdbx_description
1 polymer ?
#
loop_
_entity_poly.entity_id
_entity_poly.type
_entity_poly.pdbx_seq_one_letter_code
_entity_poly.pdbx_strand_id
1 'polypeptide(L)'
;MVSKDLFAYIHWRLQQIKGNKKPFGGMSILAVGDFYQLPPLGKAKPLCVYEDNVLDLWKDYFHMVNLTEIMRQKDDHSFAEVLNRIRVKQKTDSLEANDKALLTQAIHDIKDCPSNVLHIYATNKEVDKHNSATVTALHSDIINIQAEDYRKDPRTGEMVLLADMMKGNKRDLPDNIQAAPGVRVMIIRNLDVEDGLVNGTFGTITNIVTTTQDGPKTVNLIGLTLDNQNSGQKFRRKIQGSSDNLVYIEKCEESTSKKGVLRRQFPMKLAFACTAHKVQGMTMESAVVCLKRVFEPGMAYVALSRTTSLKGLYITDFDERKIYADPAITDALKNMRHASFENARPLLQFLKSVVPQSPR
;
A
#
# COMPACT_ATOMS: atom_id res chain seq x y z
N MET A 1 4.06 10.98 -0.27
CA MET A 1 3.44 10.55 1.00
C MET A 1 4.15 11.00 2.30
N VAL A 2 5.45 11.31 2.32
CA VAL A 2 6.14 11.82 3.54
C VAL A 2 5.94 13.33 3.67
N SER A 3 5.49 13.81 4.84
CA SER A 3 5.34 15.25 5.12
C SER A 3 6.65 15.88 5.59
N LYS A 4 6.77 17.21 5.46
CA LYS A 4 7.93 17.97 5.96
C LYS A 4 8.15 17.77 7.46
N ASP A 5 7.08 17.78 8.26
CA ASP A 5 7.16 17.57 9.71
C ASP A 5 7.74 16.20 10.07
N LEU A 6 7.28 15.14 9.40
CA LEU A 6 7.81 13.79 9.61
C LEU A 6 9.27 13.71 9.19
N PHE A 7 9.63 14.38 8.10
CA PHE A 7 10.99 14.42 7.60
C PHE A 7 11.96 15.16 8.56
N ALA A 8 11.52 16.30 9.11
CA ALA A 8 12.26 17.02 10.14
C ALA A 8 12.37 16.22 11.44
N TYR A 9 11.30 15.52 11.82
CA TYR A 9 11.33 14.59 12.96
C TYR A 9 12.39 13.50 12.78
N ILE A 10 12.48 12.88 11.60
CA ILE A 10 13.52 11.88 11.29
C ILE A 10 14.91 12.51 11.42
N HIS A 11 15.13 13.70 10.87
CA HIS A 11 16.39 14.43 10.98
C HIS A 11 16.83 14.63 12.44
N TRP A 12 15.94 15.17 13.28
CA TRP A 12 16.26 15.43 14.69
C TRP A 12 16.48 14.14 15.49
N ARG A 13 15.69 13.08 15.22
CA ARG A 13 15.89 11.77 15.87
C ARG A 13 17.24 11.18 15.53
N LEU A 14 17.70 11.31 14.29
CA LEU A 14 19.02 10.83 13.87
C LEU A 14 20.15 11.62 14.53
N GLN A 15 20.02 12.94 14.64
CA GLN A 15 20.97 13.77 15.39
C GLN A 15 21.07 13.37 16.85
N GLN A 16 19.92 13.12 17.50
CA GLN A 16 19.87 12.65 18.89
C GLN A 16 20.55 11.29 19.07
N ILE A 17 20.22 10.32 18.21
CA ILE A 17 20.79 8.96 18.29
C ILE A 17 22.31 8.97 18.03
N LYS A 18 22.78 9.80 17.09
CA LYS A 18 24.20 9.88 16.73
C LYS A 18 25.00 10.86 17.58
N GLY A 19 24.36 11.57 18.50
CA GLY A 19 25.02 12.54 19.41
C GLY A 19 25.70 13.71 18.69
N ASN A 20 25.25 14.08 17.49
CA ASN A 20 25.86 15.18 16.72
C ASN A 20 24.81 16.05 16.01
N LYS A 21 25.20 17.29 15.70
CA LYS A 21 24.36 18.28 15.00
C LYS A 21 24.56 18.29 13.48
N LYS A 22 25.27 17.30 12.91
CA LYS A 22 25.42 17.21 11.45
C LYS A 22 24.04 16.90 10.82
N PRO A 23 23.80 17.26 9.56
CA PRO A 23 22.56 16.91 8.88
C PRO A 23 22.29 15.41 8.99
N PHE A 24 21.10 15.03 9.45
CA PHE A 24 20.68 13.63 9.64
C PHE A 24 21.64 12.81 10.51
N GLY A 25 22.31 13.43 11.49
CA GLY A 25 23.27 12.74 12.36
C GLY A 25 24.56 12.29 11.64
N GLY A 26 24.85 12.85 10.46
CA GLY A 26 25.99 12.47 9.62
C GLY A 26 25.76 11.22 8.76
N MET A 27 24.53 10.73 8.68
CA MET A 27 24.19 9.60 7.81
C MET A 27 23.96 10.06 6.36
N SER A 28 24.35 9.21 5.41
CA SER A 28 23.98 9.39 4.01
C SER A 28 22.54 8.94 3.81
N ILE A 29 21.69 9.81 3.27
CA ILE A 29 20.27 9.53 3.04
C ILE A 29 20.03 9.44 1.53
N LEU A 30 19.52 8.29 1.09
CA LEU A 30 18.99 8.10 -0.26
C LEU A 30 17.47 8.07 -0.19
N ALA A 31 16.82 8.99 -0.89
CA ALA A 31 15.36 9.04 -0.99
C ALA A 31 14.93 8.65 -2.41
N VAL A 32 13.97 7.72 -2.50
CA VAL A 32 13.41 7.23 -3.77
C VAL A 32 11.90 7.41 -3.72
N GLY A 33 11.34 7.96 -4.80
CA GLY A 33 9.91 8.18 -4.91
C GLY A 33 9.54 8.99 -6.14
N ASP A 34 8.24 9.20 -6.32
CA ASP A 34 7.69 10.01 -7.40
C ASP A 34 6.69 11.01 -6.81
N PHE A 35 6.99 12.30 -6.97
CA PHE A 35 6.16 13.38 -6.43
C PHE A 35 4.84 13.59 -7.19
N TYR A 36 4.73 13.07 -8.43
CA TYR A 36 3.48 13.10 -9.21
C TYR A 36 2.48 12.02 -8.81
N GLN A 37 2.87 11.10 -7.91
CA GLN A 37 1.96 10.13 -7.31
C GLN A 37 1.16 10.78 -6.17
N LEU A 38 0.79 10.01 -5.15
CA LEU A 38 -0.05 10.54 -4.07
C LEU A 38 0.75 11.47 -3.13
N PRO A 39 0.18 12.66 -2.83
CA PRO A 39 0.75 13.59 -1.88
C PRO A 39 0.73 13.01 -0.45
N PRO A 40 1.40 13.66 0.52
CA PRO A 40 1.23 13.36 1.93
C PRO A 40 -0.24 13.52 2.36
N LEU A 41 -0.67 12.64 3.27
CA LEU A 41 -2.02 12.73 3.83
C LEU A 41 -2.18 14.00 4.68
N GLY A 42 -3.36 14.63 4.64
CA GLY A 42 -3.75 15.68 5.58
C GLY A 42 -3.32 17.10 5.22
N LYS A 43 -3.57 17.54 3.98
CA LYS A 43 -3.23 18.89 3.44
C LYS A 43 -1.74 19.29 3.57
N ALA A 44 -0.88 18.38 3.99
CA ALA A 44 0.55 18.62 4.07
C ALA A 44 1.14 18.73 2.66
N LYS A 45 1.99 19.75 2.46
CA LYS A 45 2.65 19.95 1.18
C LYS A 45 3.73 18.88 0.94
N PRO A 46 3.92 18.44 -0.30
CA PRO A 46 5.04 17.56 -0.66
C PRO A 46 6.39 18.21 -0.37
N LEU A 47 7.41 17.39 -0.09
CA LEU A 47 8.76 17.85 0.27
C LEU A 47 9.41 18.76 -0.80
N CYS A 48 9.06 18.55 -2.06
CA CYS A 48 9.58 19.33 -3.17
C CYS A 48 9.02 20.76 -3.25
N VAL A 49 7.84 21.02 -2.68
CA VAL A 49 7.19 22.33 -2.75
C VAL A 49 7.78 23.22 -1.64
N TYR A 50 8.59 24.21 -2.03
CA TYR A 50 9.24 25.11 -1.08
C TYR A 50 8.25 26.08 -0.43
N GLU A 51 8.52 26.41 0.82
CA GLU A 51 7.74 27.38 1.58
C GLU A 51 8.68 28.46 2.09
N ASP A 52 8.27 29.72 1.93
CA ASP A 52 9.05 30.85 2.39
C ASP A 52 9.06 30.88 3.92
N ASN A 53 10.20 31.30 4.50
CA ASN A 53 10.41 31.46 5.94
C ASN A 53 10.31 30.17 6.78
N VAL A 54 10.47 29.00 6.17
CA VAL A 54 10.54 27.70 6.87
C VAL A 54 11.88 27.01 6.56
N LEU A 55 12.47 26.36 7.57
CA LEU A 55 13.64 25.50 7.37
C LEU A 55 13.27 24.35 6.42
N ASP A 56 13.89 24.30 5.25
CA ASP A 56 13.61 23.28 4.23
C ASP A 56 14.80 22.36 4.02
N LEU A 57 14.88 21.31 4.84
CA LEU A 57 15.92 20.29 4.78
C LEU A 57 16.03 19.63 3.38
N TRP A 58 14.92 19.57 2.64
CA TRP A 58 14.90 18.98 1.31
C TRP A 58 15.62 19.91 0.31
N LYS A 59 15.26 21.20 0.31
CA LYS A 59 15.92 22.22 -0.51
C LYS A 59 17.42 22.33 -0.24
N ASP A 60 17.81 22.24 1.02
CA ASP A 60 19.17 22.55 1.44
C ASP A 60 20.15 21.40 1.17
N TYR A 61 19.72 20.15 1.37
CA TYR A 61 20.62 18.98 1.39
C TYR A 61 20.41 17.96 0.27
N PHE A 62 19.28 17.97 -0.45
CA PHE A 62 18.99 16.93 -1.45
C PHE A 62 19.29 17.38 -2.88
N HIS A 63 19.79 16.42 -3.66
CA HIS A 63 19.98 16.56 -5.09
C HIS A 63 19.14 15.50 -5.81
N MET A 64 18.48 15.91 -6.90
CA MET A 64 17.60 15.05 -7.66
C MET A 64 18.36 14.34 -8.79
N VAL A 65 18.07 13.05 -8.96
CA VAL A 65 18.43 12.25 -10.11
C VAL A 65 17.16 11.67 -10.71
N ASN A 66 16.95 11.86 -12.01
CA ASN A 66 15.78 11.34 -12.72
C ASN A 66 16.12 10.00 -13.38
N LEU A 67 15.32 8.98 -13.08
CA LEU A 67 15.34 7.72 -13.81
C LEU A 67 14.35 7.82 -14.99
N THR A 68 14.83 7.54 -16.20
CA THR A 68 14.06 7.69 -17.44
C THR A 68 13.57 6.37 -18.01
N GLU A 69 14.18 5.25 -17.62
CA GLU A 69 13.83 3.93 -18.11
C GLU A 69 12.67 3.31 -17.32
N ILE A 70 11.62 2.91 -18.03
CA ILE A 70 10.39 2.33 -17.45
C ILE A 70 10.47 0.81 -17.49
N MET A 71 10.65 0.20 -16.32
CA MET A 71 10.77 -1.26 -16.22
C MET A 71 9.41 -1.98 -16.11
N ARG A 72 8.35 -1.30 -15.65
CA ARG A 72 7.05 -1.94 -15.34
C ARG A 72 6.24 -2.26 -16.59
N GLN A 73 6.16 -1.33 -17.53
CA GLN A 73 5.44 -1.47 -18.81
C GLN A 73 6.40 -1.66 -19.99
N LYS A 74 7.53 -2.34 -19.78
CA LYS A 74 8.58 -2.50 -20.79
C LYS A 74 8.09 -3.10 -22.11
N ASP A 75 7.07 -3.96 -22.04
CA ASP A 75 6.53 -4.70 -23.18
C ASP A 75 5.38 -3.94 -23.90
N ASP A 76 4.93 -2.80 -23.35
CA ASP A 76 3.84 -1.97 -23.92
C ASP A 76 4.23 -0.49 -23.92
N HIS A 77 5.05 -0.11 -24.90
CA HIS A 77 5.59 1.24 -25.02
C HIS A 77 4.50 2.29 -25.21
N SER A 78 3.47 1.96 -25.99
CA SER A 78 2.34 2.86 -26.26
C SER A 78 1.61 3.25 -24.97
N PHE A 79 1.37 2.27 -24.09
CA PHE A 79 0.74 2.50 -22.80
C PHE A 79 1.67 3.25 -21.83
N ALA A 80 2.96 2.94 -21.83
CA ALA A 80 3.95 3.63 -21.01
C ALA A 80 4.03 5.13 -21.31
N GLU A 81 3.97 5.50 -22.60
CA GLU A 81 3.93 6.90 -23.02
C GLU A 81 2.66 7.63 -22.56
N VAL A 82 1.49 7.00 -22.71
CA VAL A 82 0.22 7.54 -22.22
C VAL A 82 0.29 7.81 -20.72
N LEU A 83 0.83 6.85 -19.94
CA LEU A 83 1.02 7.01 -18.50
C LEU A 83 1.96 8.18 -18.15
N ASN A 84 3.02 8.39 -18.91
CA ASN A 84 3.93 9.53 -18.72
C ASN A 84 3.25 10.88 -19.01
N ARG A 85 2.40 10.96 -20.04
CA ARG A 85 1.61 12.17 -20.32
C ARG A 85 0.59 12.43 -19.21
N ILE A 86 -0.11 11.38 -18.77
CA ILE A 86 -1.06 11.45 -17.64
C ILE A 86 -0.38 11.88 -16.33
N ARG A 87 0.86 11.43 -16.10
CA ARG A 87 1.64 11.75 -14.88
C ARG A 87 1.79 13.25 -14.65
N VAL A 88 1.88 14.05 -15.72
CA VAL A 88 2.12 15.50 -15.64
C VAL A 88 0.93 16.35 -16.11
N LYS A 89 -0.14 15.71 -16.58
CA LYS A 89 -1.33 16.36 -17.12
C LYS A 89 -1.97 17.30 -16.09
N GLN A 90 -2.24 18.56 -16.46
CA GLN A 90 -2.97 19.47 -15.58
C GLN A 90 -4.49 19.29 -15.72
N LYS A 91 -5.23 19.87 -14.78
CA LYS A 91 -6.70 19.77 -14.76
C LYS A 91 -7.37 20.52 -15.92
N THR A 92 -6.73 21.58 -16.41
CA THR A 92 -7.17 22.37 -17.57
C THR A 92 -6.88 21.68 -18.89
N ASP A 93 -5.91 20.79 -18.91
CA ASP A 93 -5.46 20.13 -20.13
C ASP A 93 -6.44 19.03 -20.52
N SER A 94 -6.70 18.90 -21.81
CA SER A 94 -7.43 17.75 -22.36
C SER A 94 -6.44 16.65 -22.73
N LEU A 95 -6.87 15.39 -22.63
CA LEU A 95 -6.14 14.26 -23.17
C LEU A 95 -6.06 14.38 -24.70
N GLU A 96 -4.92 13.99 -25.26
CA GLU A 96 -4.78 13.84 -26.70
C GLU A 96 -5.78 12.80 -27.22
N ALA A 97 -6.27 12.98 -28.45
CA ALA A 97 -7.28 12.10 -29.03
C ALA A 97 -6.81 10.64 -29.08
N ASN A 98 -5.52 10.41 -29.36
CA ASN A 98 -4.92 9.08 -29.40
C ASN A 98 -4.86 8.43 -28.02
N ASP A 99 -4.46 9.18 -26.99
CA ASP A 99 -4.41 8.69 -25.60
C ASP A 99 -5.80 8.33 -25.10
N LYS A 100 -6.78 9.18 -25.40
CA LYS A 100 -8.17 8.94 -25.07
C LYS A 100 -8.70 7.70 -25.77
N ALA A 101 -8.40 7.52 -27.06
CA ALA A 101 -8.78 6.32 -27.81
C ALA A 101 -8.17 5.05 -27.21
N LEU A 102 -6.91 5.12 -26.75
CA LEU A 102 -6.22 4.01 -26.12
C LEU A 102 -6.83 3.65 -24.76
N LEU A 103 -7.08 4.63 -23.89
CA LEU A 103 -7.73 4.40 -22.59
C LEU A 103 -9.18 3.92 -22.74
N THR A 104 -9.88 4.36 -23.79
CA THR A 104 -11.27 3.97 -24.04
C THR A 104 -11.40 2.48 -24.35
N GLN A 105 -10.35 1.85 -24.91
CA GLN A 105 -10.32 0.39 -25.13
C GLN A 105 -10.33 -0.41 -23.82
N ALA A 106 -9.85 0.20 -22.73
CA ALA A 106 -9.84 -0.38 -21.41
C ALA A 106 -11.11 -0.04 -20.60
N ILE A 107 -12.07 0.72 -21.16
CA ILE A 107 -13.31 1.05 -20.45
C ILE A 107 -14.26 -0.13 -20.53
N HIS A 108 -14.68 -0.61 -19.37
CA HIS A 108 -15.62 -1.71 -19.23
C HIS A 108 -16.72 -1.35 -18.23
N ASP A 109 -17.90 -1.96 -18.41
CA ASP A 109 -18.90 -1.96 -17.37
C ASP A 109 -18.44 -2.82 -16.20
N ILE A 110 -18.88 -2.46 -15.00
CA ILE A 110 -18.48 -3.18 -13.77
C ILE A 110 -18.93 -4.64 -13.77
N LYS A 111 -19.92 -5.00 -14.59
CA LYS A 111 -20.44 -6.36 -14.74
C LYS A 111 -19.52 -7.26 -15.58
N ASP A 112 -18.78 -6.67 -16.52
CA ASP A 112 -17.88 -7.39 -17.42
C ASP A 112 -16.46 -7.49 -16.84
N CYS A 113 -16.22 -6.81 -15.72
CA CYS A 113 -14.95 -6.81 -15.03
C CYS A 113 -14.71 -8.14 -14.28
N PRO A 114 -13.50 -8.71 -14.33
CA PRO A 114 -13.20 -9.98 -13.67
C PRO A 114 -13.23 -9.83 -12.14
N SER A 115 -14.06 -10.63 -11.47
CA SER A 115 -14.23 -10.60 -10.01
C SER A 115 -13.02 -11.08 -9.21
N ASN A 116 -12.14 -11.88 -9.82
CA ASN A 116 -10.92 -12.41 -9.18
C ASN A 116 -9.72 -11.44 -9.26
N VAL A 117 -9.88 -10.31 -9.95
CA VAL A 117 -8.83 -9.29 -10.08
C VAL A 117 -8.99 -8.22 -9.02
N LEU A 118 -7.88 -7.63 -8.56
CA LEU A 118 -7.93 -6.57 -7.56
C LEU A 118 -8.65 -5.33 -8.11
N HIS A 119 -9.68 -4.88 -7.40
CA HIS A 119 -10.38 -3.65 -7.70
C HIS A 119 -9.81 -2.46 -6.91
N ILE A 120 -9.41 -1.41 -7.60
CA ILE A 120 -8.80 -0.21 -7.04
C ILE A 120 -9.85 0.90 -6.99
N TYR A 121 -10.12 1.40 -5.78
CA TYR A 121 -11.05 2.50 -5.53
C TYR A 121 -10.36 3.69 -4.86
N ALA A 122 -11.03 4.84 -4.88
CA ALA A 122 -10.54 6.05 -4.20
C ALA A 122 -10.77 5.99 -2.68
N THR A 123 -11.92 5.47 -2.22
CA THR A 123 -12.31 5.53 -0.81
C THR A 123 -12.44 4.16 -0.14
N ASN A 124 -12.14 4.07 1.16
CA ASN A 124 -12.34 2.83 1.93
C ASN A 124 -13.81 2.38 1.94
N LYS A 125 -14.77 3.32 1.89
CA LYS A 125 -16.21 2.97 1.87
C LYS A 125 -16.58 2.16 0.63
N GLU A 126 -16.00 2.49 -0.54
CA GLU A 126 -16.21 1.73 -1.78
C GLU A 126 -15.52 0.37 -1.71
N VAL A 127 -14.29 0.34 -1.18
CA VAL A 127 -13.53 -0.90 -0.96
C VAL A 127 -14.30 -1.86 -0.07
N ASP A 128 -14.77 -1.41 1.09
CA ASP A 128 -15.49 -2.24 2.07
C ASP A 128 -16.81 -2.75 1.48
N LYS A 129 -17.55 -1.90 0.76
CA LYS A 129 -18.79 -2.28 0.08
C LYS A 129 -18.55 -3.35 -0.98
N HIS A 130 -17.54 -3.16 -1.84
CA HIS A 130 -17.22 -4.11 -2.90
C HIS A 130 -16.73 -5.43 -2.31
N ASN A 131 -15.81 -5.38 -1.34
CA ASN A 131 -15.30 -6.57 -0.67
C ASN A 131 -16.41 -7.43 -0.05
N SER A 132 -17.32 -6.84 0.73
CA SER A 132 -18.42 -7.59 1.34
C SER A 132 -19.40 -8.14 0.30
N ALA A 133 -19.69 -7.40 -0.76
CA ALA A 133 -20.54 -7.87 -1.84
C ALA A 133 -19.90 -9.06 -2.60
N THR A 134 -18.61 -8.96 -2.93
CA THR A 134 -17.87 -10.00 -3.64
C THR A 134 -17.75 -11.27 -2.82
N VAL A 135 -17.46 -11.17 -1.52
CA VAL A 135 -17.41 -12.35 -0.64
C VAL A 135 -18.76 -13.06 -0.58
N THR A 136 -19.85 -12.29 -0.41
CA THR A 136 -21.22 -12.84 -0.35
C THR A 136 -21.66 -13.47 -1.67
N ALA A 137 -21.14 -12.97 -2.80
CA ALA A 137 -21.46 -13.51 -4.12
C ALA A 137 -20.64 -14.75 -4.49
N LEU A 138 -19.37 -14.83 -4.06
CA LEU A 138 -18.45 -15.90 -4.46
C LEU A 138 -18.43 -17.10 -3.49
N HIS A 139 -18.83 -16.91 -2.23
CA HIS A 139 -18.71 -17.94 -1.19
C HIS A 139 -20.04 -18.14 -0.46
N SER A 140 -20.45 -19.40 -0.31
CA SER A 140 -21.63 -19.79 0.49
C SER A 140 -21.31 -19.98 1.97
N ASP A 141 -20.12 -20.51 2.28
CA ASP A 141 -19.77 -21.00 3.62
C ASP A 141 -18.96 -19.97 4.40
N ILE A 142 -19.54 -18.78 4.58
CA ILE A 142 -18.86 -17.64 5.21
C ILE A 142 -18.90 -17.76 6.73
N ILE A 143 -17.74 -17.75 7.36
CA ILE A 143 -17.57 -17.64 8.81
C ILE A 143 -17.34 -16.17 9.16
N ASN A 144 -18.26 -15.59 9.93
CA ASN A 144 -18.11 -14.24 10.47
C ASN A 144 -17.37 -14.29 11.80
N ILE A 145 -16.14 -13.78 11.81
CA ILE A 145 -15.28 -13.73 13.00
C ILE A 145 -15.37 -12.34 13.62
N GLN A 146 -16.18 -12.20 14.67
CA GLN A 146 -16.31 -10.97 15.43
C GLN A 146 -15.07 -10.73 16.30
N ALA A 147 -14.71 -9.45 16.49
CA ALA A 147 -13.62 -9.07 17.38
C ALA A 147 -14.02 -9.25 18.85
N GLU A 148 -13.06 -9.71 19.66
CA GLU A 148 -13.22 -9.83 21.12
C GLU A 148 -12.64 -8.57 21.78
N ASP A 149 -13.49 -7.76 22.41
CA ASP A 149 -13.07 -6.54 23.10
C ASP A 149 -13.03 -6.78 24.61
N TYR A 150 -11.89 -6.48 25.22
CA TYR A 150 -11.65 -6.62 26.65
C TYR A 150 -11.46 -5.25 27.30
N ARG A 151 -11.92 -5.12 28.54
CA ARG A 151 -11.67 -3.94 29.37
C ARG A 151 -11.11 -4.36 30.72
N LYS A 152 -10.16 -3.59 31.23
CA LYS A 152 -9.62 -3.79 32.57
C LYS A 152 -10.67 -3.41 33.62
N ASP A 153 -11.03 -4.34 34.48
CA ASP A 153 -11.87 -4.07 35.65
C ASP A 153 -11.08 -3.17 36.62
N PRO A 154 -11.58 -1.98 36.99
CA PRO A 154 -10.91 -1.08 37.93
C PRO A 154 -10.72 -1.67 39.33
N ARG A 155 -11.56 -2.64 39.72
CA ARG A 155 -11.62 -3.20 41.07
C ARG A 155 -10.74 -4.44 41.23
N THR A 156 -10.75 -5.34 40.25
CA THR A 156 -9.97 -6.60 40.28
C THR A 156 -8.66 -6.51 39.50
N GLY A 157 -8.57 -5.56 38.55
CA GLY A 157 -7.45 -5.45 37.62
C GLY A 157 -7.47 -6.49 36.50
N GLU A 158 -8.46 -7.39 36.47
CA GLU A 158 -8.61 -8.44 35.45
C GLU A 158 -9.16 -7.88 34.13
N MET A 159 -8.83 -8.55 33.02
CA MET A 159 -9.38 -8.21 31.71
C MET A 159 -10.70 -8.93 31.49
N VAL A 160 -11.80 -8.19 31.46
CA VAL A 160 -13.16 -8.72 31.28
C VAL A 160 -13.57 -8.56 29.82
N LEU A 161 -14.04 -9.65 29.21
CA LEU A 161 -14.63 -9.63 27.86
C LEU A 161 -15.94 -8.83 27.89
N LEU A 162 -16.08 -7.88 26.96
CA LEU A 162 -17.30 -7.12 26.79
C LEU A 162 -18.34 -7.95 26.02
N ALA A 163 -19.59 -7.92 26.48
CA ALA A 163 -20.69 -8.62 25.82
C ALA A 163 -20.94 -8.10 24.40
N ASP A 164 -20.83 -6.79 24.20
CA ASP A 164 -20.96 -6.14 22.90
C ASP A 164 -19.61 -5.62 22.43
N MET A 165 -19.25 -5.99 21.19
CA MET A 165 -18.09 -5.43 20.50
C MET A 165 -18.33 -3.93 20.26
N MET A 166 -17.34 -3.12 20.60
CA MET A 166 -17.37 -1.69 20.34
C MET A 166 -16.98 -1.41 18.89
N LYS A 167 -17.66 -0.47 18.23
CA LYS A 167 -17.20 -0.05 16.89
C LYS A 167 -15.81 0.59 16.96
N GLY A 168 -14.85 -0.02 16.28
CA GLY A 168 -13.47 0.45 16.18
C GLY A 168 -13.31 1.59 15.18
N ASN A 169 -12.20 2.31 15.27
CA ASN A 169 -11.78 3.26 14.26
C ASN A 169 -11.01 2.56 13.13
N LYS A 170 -10.78 3.26 12.01
CA LYS A 170 -10.05 2.74 10.82
C LYS A 170 -8.63 2.24 11.10
N ARG A 171 -8.05 2.65 12.23
CA ARG A 171 -6.70 2.25 12.66
C ARG A 171 -6.72 1.01 13.54
N ASP A 172 -7.85 0.66 14.13
CA ASP A 172 -7.98 -0.50 15.02
C ASP A 172 -8.05 -1.79 14.18
N LEU A 173 -7.93 -2.95 14.84
CA LEU A 173 -8.20 -4.23 14.18
C LEU A 173 -9.67 -4.30 13.74
N PRO A 174 -10.00 -5.01 12.64
CA PRO A 174 -11.34 -5.02 12.09
C PRO A 174 -12.40 -5.50 13.08
N ASP A 175 -13.58 -4.90 13.00
CA ASP A 175 -14.73 -5.29 13.83
C ASP A 175 -15.19 -6.73 13.49
N ASN A 176 -15.29 -7.06 12.22
CA ASN A 176 -15.68 -8.38 11.73
C ASN A 176 -14.82 -8.78 10.53
N ILE A 177 -14.47 -10.06 10.45
CA ILE A 177 -13.77 -10.65 9.31
C ILE A 177 -14.63 -11.76 8.72
N GLN A 178 -14.99 -11.62 7.44
CA GLN A 178 -15.66 -12.67 6.69
C GLN A 178 -14.60 -13.63 6.15
N ALA A 179 -14.53 -14.84 6.70
CA ALA A 179 -13.53 -15.84 6.34
C ALA A 179 -14.21 -17.05 5.69
N ALA A 180 -13.72 -17.45 4.51
CA ALA A 180 -14.07 -18.70 3.85
C ALA A 180 -12.86 -19.16 3.01
N PRO A 181 -12.69 -20.47 2.75
CA PRO A 181 -11.70 -20.94 1.79
C PRO A 181 -11.89 -20.27 0.42
N GLY A 182 -10.81 -19.80 -0.19
CA GLY A 182 -10.78 -19.03 -1.44
C GLY A 182 -10.91 -17.51 -1.28
N VAL A 183 -11.20 -16.99 -0.07
CA VAL A 183 -11.32 -15.54 0.15
C VAL A 183 -9.95 -14.86 0.11
N ARG A 184 -9.86 -13.78 -0.65
CA ARG A 184 -8.64 -12.94 -0.72
C ARG A 184 -8.56 -11.98 0.48
N VAL A 185 -7.41 -11.98 1.15
CA VAL A 185 -7.13 -11.14 2.31
C VAL A 185 -5.80 -10.40 2.20
N MET A 186 -5.68 -9.32 2.97
CA MET A 186 -4.46 -8.54 3.13
C MET A 186 -4.13 -8.41 4.60
N ILE A 187 -2.87 -8.65 4.95
CA ILE A 187 -2.32 -8.40 6.28
C ILE A 187 -2.22 -6.89 6.52
N ILE A 188 -2.71 -6.41 7.67
CA ILE A 188 -2.75 -4.96 8.00
C ILE A 188 -1.77 -4.54 9.11
N ARG A 189 -0.98 -5.49 9.64
CA ARG A 189 0.06 -5.27 10.66
C ARG A 189 1.37 -5.91 10.26
N ASN A 190 2.46 -5.40 10.82
CA ASN A 190 3.76 -6.04 10.68
C ASN A 190 3.86 -7.14 11.72
N LEU A 191 3.81 -8.40 11.28
CA LEU A 191 3.93 -9.57 12.15
C LEU A 191 5.39 -10.01 12.25
N ASP A 192 6.05 -10.13 11.11
CA ASP A 192 7.48 -10.41 11.02
C ASP A 192 8.04 -9.72 9.78
N VAL A 193 8.83 -8.67 9.99
CA VAL A 193 9.42 -7.88 8.91
C VAL A 193 10.52 -8.66 8.19
N GLU A 194 11.26 -9.50 8.91
CA GLU A 194 12.32 -10.33 8.33
C GLU A 194 11.75 -11.46 7.48
N ASP A 195 10.64 -12.05 7.92
CA ASP A 195 9.93 -13.12 7.19
C ASP A 195 8.98 -12.57 6.11
N GLY A 196 8.97 -11.26 5.88
CA GLY A 196 8.16 -10.61 4.84
C GLY A 196 6.66 -10.61 5.10
N LEU A 197 6.21 -10.84 6.34
CA LEU A 197 4.83 -10.72 6.80
C LEU A 197 4.56 -9.30 7.30
N VAL A 198 4.45 -8.39 6.35
CA VAL A 198 4.28 -6.96 6.60
C VAL A 198 2.88 -6.46 6.20
N ASN A 199 2.52 -5.28 6.68
CA ASN A 199 1.31 -4.59 6.24
C ASN A 199 1.29 -4.40 4.72
N GLY A 200 0.25 -4.93 4.07
CA GLY A 200 0.11 -4.92 2.61
C GLY A 200 0.42 -6.27 1.95
N THR A 201 0.81 -7.29 2.70
CA THR A 201 0.99 -8.65 2.16
C THR A 201 -0.37 -9.25 1.82
N PHE A 202 -0.54 -9.72 0.58
CA PHE A 202 -1.75 -10.38 0.10
C PHE A 202 -1.63 -11.89 0.25
N GLY A 203 -2.78 -12.53 0.48
CA GLY A 203 -2.91 -13.98 0.44
C GLY A 203 -4.35 -14.42 0.29
N THR A 204 -4.54 -15.71 0.08
CA THR A 204 -5.83 -16.36 -0.04
C THR A 204 -6.03 -17.31 1.13
N ILE A 205 -7.20 -17.28 1.76
CA ILE A 205 -7.55 -18.23 2.82
C ILE A 205 -7.70 -19.61 2.20
N THR A 206 -6.96 -20.59 2.70
CA THR A 206 -7.03 -21.98 2.22
C THR A 206 -7.52 -22.91 3.30
N ASN A 207 -7.18 -22.62 4.57
CA ASN A 207 -7.58 -23.44 5.70
C ASN A 207 -8.04 -22.57 6.87
N ILE A 208 -9.04 -23.01 7.61
CA ILE A 208 -9.56 -22.34 8.80
C ILE A 208 -9.61 -23.37 9.92
N VAL A 209 -8.75 -23.20 10.93
CA VAL A 209 -8.68 -24.12 12.07
C VAL A 209 -9.63 -23.62 13.15
N THR A 210 -10.73 -24.33 13.30
CA THR A 210 -11.71 -24.11 14.37
C THR A 210 -11.50 -25.10 15.50
N THR A 211 -11.58 -24.64 16.74
CA THR A 211 -11.65 -25.52 17.90
C THR A 211 -13.08 -25.51 18.44
N THR A 212 -13.68 -26.70 18.50
CA THR A 212 -14.90 -26.96 19.27
C THR A 212 -14.49 -27.49 20.64
N GLN A 213 -14.38 -26.60 21.63
CA GLN A 213 -14.39 -27.00 23.04
C GLN A 213 -15.76 -26.60 23.60
N ASP A 214 -16.63 -27.57 23.89
CA ASP A 214 -17.91 -27.49 24.63
C ASP A 214 -18.63 -26.11 24.65
N GLY A 215 -18.71 -25.45 23.50
CA GLY A 215 -19.05 -24.03 23.37
C GLY A 215 -19.06 -23.56 21.89
N PRO A 216 -19.28 -22.26 21.63
CA PRO A 216 -19.38 -21.73 20.28
C PRO A 216 -18.09 -21.96 19.48
N LYS A 217 -18.21 -22.28 18.18
CA LYS A 217 -17.07 -22.52 17.27
C LYS A 217 -16.15 -21.29 17.26
N THR A 218 -14.96 -21.39 17.86
CA THR A 218 -13.95 -20.34 17.80
C THR A 218 -12.92 -20.64 16.72
N VAL A 219 -12.64 -19.65 15.88
CA VAL A 219 -11.55 -19.71 14.89
C VAL A 219 -10.25 -19.32 15.58
N ASN A 220 -9.31 -20.25 15.64
CA ASN A 220 -8.02 -20.04 16.31
C ASN A 220 -6.93 -19.64 15.31
N LEU A 221 -6.88 -20.31 14.16
CA LEU A 221 -5.88 -20.06 13.12
C LEU A 221 -6.52 -19.94 11.75
N ILE A 222 -6.00 -19.03 10.95
CA ILE A 222 -6.33 -18.92 9.53
C ILE A 222 -5.07 -19.23 8.72
N GLY A 223 -5.12 -20.31 7.94
CA GLY A 223 -4.06 -20.70 7.02
C GLY A 223 -4.19 -19.97 5.69
N LEU A 224 -3.18 -19.16 5.36
CA LEU A 224 -3.10 -18.35 4.16
C LEU A 224 -2.08 -18.93 3.17
N THR A 225 -2.45 -18.96 1.89
CA THR A 225 -1.49 -19.07 0.79
C THR A 225 -1.15 -17.66 0.32
N LEU A 226 0.09 -17.22 0.54
CA LEU A 226 0.54 -15.87 0.20
C LEU A 226 0.90 -15.75 -1.29
N ASP A 227 0.62 -14.59 -1.87
CA ASP A 227 0.96 -14.29 -3.27
C ASP A 227 2.49 -14.28 -3.47
N ASN A 228 3.24 -13.80 -2.48
CA ASN A 228 4.70 -13.92 -2.46
C ASN A 228 5.13 -15.22 -1.78
N GLN A 229 5.64 -16.16 -2.57
CA GLN A 229 6.12 -17.45 -2.07
C GLN A 229 7.33 -17.34 -1.13
N ASN A 230 8.09 -16.25 -1.18
CA ASN A 230 9.22 -16.03 -0.29
C ASN A 230 8.82 -15.50 1.10
N SER A 231 7.58 -15.02 1.26
CA SER A 231 7.07 -14.54 2.54
C SER A 231 6.55 -15.71 3.41
N GLY A 232 6.74 -15.59 4.73
CA GLY A 232 6.17 -16.51 5.72
C GLY A 232 6.92 -17.85 5.86
N GLN A 233 8.19 -17.93 5.47
CA GLN A 233 8.97 -19.17 5.53
C GLN A 233 9.17 -19.66 6.97
N LYS A 234 9.41 -18.75 7.92
CA LYS A 234 9.54 -19.10 9.34
C LYS A 234 8.19 -19.57 9.89
N PHE A 235 7.10 -18.89 9.53
CA PHE A 235 5.76 -19.26 9.98
C PHE A 235 5.28 -20.62 9.43
N ARG A 236 5.65 -20.99 8.20
CA ARG A 236 5.40 -22.33 7.64
C ARG A 236 6.03 -23.43 8.50
N ARG A 237 7.24 -23.20 9.01
CA ARG A 237 7.99 -24.18 9.81
C ARG A 237 7.47 -24.36 11.23
N LYS A 238 6.72 -23.40 11.77
CA LYS A 238 6.19 -23.46 13.15
C LYS A 238 5.10 -24.52 13.32
N ILE A 239 4.31 -24.81 12.29
CA ILE A 239 3.23 -25.80 12.35
C ILE A 239 3.57 -26.95 11.40
N GLN A 240 4.29 -27.94 11.93
CA GLN A 240 4.57 -29.19 11.21
C GLN A 240 3.26 -29.97 11.03
N GLY A 241 2.91 -30.32 9.78
CA GLY A 241 1.81 -31.25 9.49
C GLY A 241 0.69 -30.74 8.57
N SER A 242 0.82 -29.56 7.96
CA SER A 242 -0.12 -29.08 6.94
C SER A 242 0.66 -28.51 5.76
N SER A 243 0.14 -28.68 4.54
CA SER A 243 0.82 -28.45 3.24
C SER A 243 1.87 -27.32 3.25
N ASP A 244 3.05 -27.60 2.68
CA ASP A 244 4.29 -26.79 2.68
C ASP A 244 4.18 -25.30 2.31
N ASN A 245 3.02 -24.84 1.83
CA ASN A 245 2.78 -23.47 1.37
C ASN A 245 1.82 -22.65 2.23
N LEU A 246 1.39 -23.15 3.40
CA LEU A 246 0.46 -22.44 4.27
C LEU A 246 1.15 -21.66 5.38
N VAL A 247 0.76 -20.40 5.51
CA VAL A 247 1.15 -19.51 6.61
C VAL A 247 -0.03 -19.35 7.54
N TYR A 248 0.08 -19.88 8.75
CA TYR A 248 -0.97 -19.74 9.76
C TYR A 248 -0.83 -18.42 10.51
N ILE A 249 -1.92 -17.65 10.53
CA ILE A 249 -2.02 -16.38 11.24
C ILE A 249 -2.90 -16.57 12.47
N GLU A 250 -2.43 -16.04 13.60
CA GLU A 250 -3.12 -16.01 14.89
C GLU A 250 -3.81 -14.66 15.12
N LYS A 251 -4.71 -14.61 16.11
CA LYS A 251 -5.29 -13.34 16.58
C LYS A 251 -4.21 -12.51 17.28
N CYS A 252 -4.18 -11.21 17.04
CA CYS A 252 -3.35 -10.26 17.75
C CYS A 252 -4.18 -9.45 18.73
N GLU A 253 -3.53 -8.98 19.80
CA GLU A 253 -4.13 -8.11 20.80
C GLU A 253 -3.58 -6.68 20.67
N GLU A 254 -4.46 -5.70 20.50
CA GLU A 254 -4.08 -4.30 20.34
C GLU A 254 -4.97 -3.37 21.16
N SER A 255 -4.38 -2.34 21.76
CA SER A 255 -5.15 -1.27 22.38
C SER A 255 -5.92 -0.51 21.29
N THR A 256 -7.24 -0.45 21.44
CA THR A 256 -8.07 0.31 20.49
C THR A 256 -7.90 1.81 20.72
N SER A 257 -8.37 2.59 19.76
CA SER A 257 -8.53 4.04 19.90
C SER A 257 -9.43 4.47 21.08
N LYS A 258 -10.26 3.57 21.63
CA LYS A 258 -11.04 3.82 22.84
C LYS A 258 -10.20 3.51 24.07
N LYS A 259 -10.05 4.51 24.95
CA LYS A 259 -9.19 4.42 26.14
C LYS A 259 -9.58 3.23 27.02
N GLY A 260 -8.59 2.39 27.35
CA GLY A 260 -8.75 1.26 28.28
C GLY A 260 -9.39 0.01 27.67
N VAL A 261 -9.47 -0.08 26.34
CA VAL A 261 -10.06 -1.23 25.64
C VAL A 261 -9.00 -1.92 24.80
N LEU A 262 -8.83 -3.22 25.04
CA LEU A 262 -7.96 -4.11 24.29
C LEU A 262 -8.80 -4.94 23.33
N ARG A 263 -8.44 -4.98 22.05
CA ARG A 263 -9.11 -5.78 21.03
C ARG A 263 -8.26 -6.96 20.63
N ARG A 264 -8.86 -8.15 20.61
CA ARG A 264 -8.28 -9.38 20.06
C ARG A 264 -8.96 -9.74 18.74
N GLN A 265 -8.20 -9.76 17.65
CA GLN A 265 -8.70 -10.10 16.32
C GLN A 265 -7.54 -10.46 15.36
N PHE A 266 -7.83 -11.16 14.26
CA PHE A 266 -6.84 -11.39 13.21
C PHE A 266 -6.39 -10.07 12.54
N PRO A 267 -5.07 -9.87 12.33
CA PRO A 267 -4.50 -8.67 11.72
C PRO A 267 -4.63 -8.67 10.19
N MET A 268 -5.83 -8.97 9.67
CA MET A 268 -6.09 -9.07 8.23
C MET A 268 -7.46 -8.51 7.86
N LYS A 269 -7.64 -8.13 6.60
CA LYS A 269 -8.92 -7.67 6.05
C LYS A 269 -9.15 -8.24 4.66
N LEU A 270 -10.40 -8.22 4.18
CA LEU A 270 -10.75 -8.56 2.81
C LEU A 270 -9.98 -7.70 1.80
N ALA A 271 -9.56 -8.32 0.69
CA ALA A 271 -8.66 -7.72 -0.28
C ALA A 271 -9.02 -8.03 -1.75
N PHE A 272 -10.30 -8.25 -2.06
CA PHE A 272 -10.78 -8.21 -3.46
C PHE A 272 -10.71 -6.80 -4.03
N ALA A 273 -10.80 -5.80 -3.15
CA ALA A 273 -10.63 -4.40 -3.44
C ALA A 273 -9.65 -3.73 -2.48
N CYS A 274 -8.95 -2.71 -2.96
CA CYS A 274 -8.03 -1.87 -2.21
C CYS A 274 -8.14 -0.40 -2.63
N THR A 275 -7.63 0.50 -1.80
CA THR A 275 -7.55 1.91 -2.18
C THR A 275 -6.33 2.18 -3.05
N ALA A 276 -6.39 3.22 -3.90
CA ALA A 276 -5.24 3.69 -4.69
C ALA A 276 -3.99 3.94 -3.81
N HIS A 277 -4.20 4.43 -2.59
CA HIS A 277 -3.14 4.61 -1.58
C HIS A 277 -2.43 3.32 -1.17
N LYS A 278 -3.17 2.21 -1.08
CA LYS A 278 -2.63 0.92 -0.62
C LYS A 278 -1.90 0.17 -1.73
N VAL A 279 -2.25 0.43 -2.99
CA VAL A 279 -1.59 -0.20 -4.14
C VAL A 279 -0.39 0.59 -4.64
N GLN A 280 -0.12 1.78 -4.08
CA GLN A 280 1.04 2.58 -4.48
C GLN A 280 2.34 1.79 -4.25
N GLY A 281 3.16 1.69 -5.30
CA GLY A 281 4.40 0.90 -5.31
C GLY A 281 4.22 -0.55 -5.77
N MET A 282 2.99 -1.07 -5.81
CA MET A 282 2.71 -2.43 -6.30
C MET A 282 2.74 -2.51 -7.83
N THR A 283 2.99 -3.71 -8.34
CA THR A 283 2.87 -4.09 -9.76
C THR A 283 1.90 -5.26 -9.86
N MET A 284 1.00 -5.22 -10.84
CA MET A 284 -0.02 -6.24 -11.06
C MET A 284 -0.13 -6.55 -12.54
N GLU A 285 -0.45 -7.79 -12.90
CA GLU A 285 -0.71 -8.17 -14.29
C GLU A 285 -2.07 -7.66 -14.76
N SER A 286 -3.05 -7.62 -13.86
CA SER A 286 -4.37 -7.07 -14.15
C SER A 286 -4.94 -6.34 -12.94
N ALA A 287 -5.71 -5.28 -13.19
CA ALA A 287 -6.40 -4.52 -12.16
C ALA A 287 -7.66 -3.84 -12.74
N VAL A 288 -8.70 -3.75 -11.92
CA VAL A 288 -9.90 -2.97 -12.23
C VAL A 288 -9.81 -1.63 -11.50
N VAL A 289 -9.88 -0.51 -12.20
CA VAL A 289 -9.71 0.84 -11.64
C VAL A 289 -11.02 1.61 -11.74
N CYS A 290 -11.54 2.07 -10.61
CA CYS A 290 -12.72 2.93 -10.57
C CYS A 290 -12.33 4.40 -10.41
N LEU A 291 -12.68 5.23 -11.40
CA LEU A 291 -12.35 6.66 -11.41
C LEU A 291 -13.46 7.56 -10.82
N LYS A 292 -14.64 7.01 -10.52
CA LYS A 292 -15.84 7.73 -10.05
C LYS A 292 -15.59 8.75 -8.95
N ARG A 293 -14.88 8.34 -7.89
CA ARG A 293 -14.68 9.13 -6.67
C ARG A 293 -13.25 9.61 -6.48
N VAL A 294 -12.44 9.63 -7.53
CA VAL A 294 -11.09 10.21 -7.45
C VAL A 294 -11.17 11.69 -7.03
N PHE A 295 -10.35 12.06 -6.04
CA PHE A 295 -10.41 13.37 -5.39
C PHE A 295 -9.04 14.02 -5.14
N GLU A 296 -7.94 13.28 -5.26
CA GLU A 296 -6.58 13.79 -5.08
C GLU A 296 -5.79 13.82 -6.40
N PRO A 297 -4.91 14.82 -6.59
CA PRO A 297 -3.98 14.84 -7.71
C PRO A 297 -3.08 13.60 -7.67
N GLY A 298 -2.76 13.06 -8.86
CA GLY A 298 -1.92 11.87 -9.00
C GLY A 298 -2.59 10.55 -8.63
N MET A 299 -3.78 10.56 -8.01
CA MET A 299 -4.47 9.34 -7.58
C MET A 299 -4.88 8.45 -8.76
N ALA A 300 -5.44 9.03 -9.82
CA ALA A 300 -5.77 8.30 -11.04
C ALA A 300 -4.51 7.70 -11.69
N TYR A 301 -3.45 8.50 -11.80
CA TYR A 301 -2.15 8.03 -12.32
C TYR A 301 -1.59 6.86 -11.51
N VAL A 302 -1.66 6.91 -10.18
CA VAL A 302 -1.23 5.80 -9.32
C VAL A 302 -2.03 4.54 -9.62
N ALA A 303 -3.35 4.63 -9.73
CA ALA A 303 -4.21 3.48 -9.99
C ALA A 303 -3.98 2.87 -11.37
N LEU A 304 -3.90 3.70 -12.43
CA LEU A 304 -3.70 3.25 -13.81
C LEU A 304 -2.30 2.67 -14.04
N SER A 305 -1.27 3.21 -13.38
CA SER A 305 0.12 2.78 -13.54
C SER A 305 0.49 1.47 -12.81
N ARG A 306 -0.47 0.79 -12.17
CA ARG A 306 -0.24 -0.48 -11.46
C ARG A 306 -0.13 -1.68 -12.40
N THR A 307 -0.80 -1.62 -13.56
CA THR A 307 -0.80 -2.72 -14.53
C THR A 307 0.45 -2.71 -15.40
N THR A 308 0.91 -3.88 -15.82
CA THR A 308 2.07 -4.03 -16.71
C THR A 308 1.75 -3.77 -18.19
N SER A 309 0.48 -3.88 -18.59
CA SER A 309 0.02 -3.65 -19.96
C SER A 309 -1.37 -3.04 -19.98
N LEU A 310 -1.77 -2.47 -21.13
CA LEU A 310 -3.13 -1.97 -21.34
C LEU A 310 -4.17 -3.10 -21.26
N LYS A 311 -3.84 -4.29 -21.78
CA LYS A 311 -4.76 -5.45 -21.80
C LYS A 311 -5.18 -5.91 -20.40
N GLY A 312 -4.31 -5.73 -19.40
CA GLY A 312 -4.62 -6.05 -18.01
C GLY A 312 -5.38 -4.95 -17.28
N LEU A 313 -5.58 -3.79 -17.89
CA LEU A 313 -6.24 -2.65 -17.29
C LEU A 313 -7.72 -2.66 -17.64
N TYR A 314 -8.57 -2.59 -16.63
CA TYR A 314 -10.01 -2.40 -16.77
C TYR A 314 -10.39 -1.09 -16.06
N ILE A 315 -11.06 -0.18 -16.73
CA ILE A 315 -11.43 1.13 -16.20
C ILE A 315 -12.96 1.21 -16.11
N THR A 316 -13.45 1.59 -14.94
CA THR A 316 -14.88 1.81 -14.66
C THR A 316 -15.11 3.27 -14.28
N ASP A 317 -16.28 3.81 -14.66
CA ASP A 317 -16.67 5.21 -14.42
C ASP A 317 -15.60 6.21 -14.90
N PHE A 318 -15.16 6.10 -16.16
CA PHE A 318 -14.11 6.97 -16.71
C PHE A 318 -14.52 8.45 -16.67
N ASP A 319 -13.68 9.27 -16.05
CA ASP A 319 -13.82 10.73 -16.04
C ASP A 319 -12.44 11.36 -16.23
N GLU A 320 -12.22 11.91 -17.42
CA GLU A 320 -10.99 12.59 -17.82
C GLU A 320 -10.62 13.75 -16.88
N ARG A 321 -11.60 14.44 -16.30
CA ARG A 321 -11.36 15.57 -15.39
C ARG A 321 -10.77 15.14 -14.05
N LYS A 322 -10.85 13.85 -13.74
CA LYS A 322 -10.24 13.24 -12.55
C LYS A 322 -8.79 12.85 -12.75
N ILE A 323 -8.31 12.91 -13.98
CA ILE A 323 -6.93 12.62 -14.33
C ILE A 323 -6.18 13.95 -14.37
N TYR A 324 -5.50 14.26 -13.27
CA TYR A 324 -4.69 15.47 -13.15
C TYR A 324 -3.57 15.31 -12.12
N ALA A 325 -2.48 16.04 -12.35
CA ALA A 325 -1.38 16.26 -11.42
C ALA A 325 -1.52 17.61 -10.72
N ASP A 326 -0.76 17.78 -9.63
CA ASP A 326 -0.63 19.08 -8.96
C ASP A 326 0.40 19.93 -9.72
N PRO A 327 0.01 21.11 -10.27
CA PRO A 327 0.93 21.95 -11.04
C PRO A 327 2.12 22.46 -10.20
N ALA A 328 1.94 22.63 -8.89
CA ALA A 328 3.03 23.06 -8.00
C ALA A 328 4.19 22.07 -7.98
N ILE A 329 3.93 20.79 -8.29
CA ILE A 329 4.95 19.75 -8.36
C ILE A 329 5.83 19.92 -9.60
N THR A 330 5.24 20.26 -10.74
CA THR A 330 6.00 20.50 -11.97
C THR A 330 6.97 21.67 -11.79
N ASP A 331 6.50 22.76 -11.19
CA ASP A 331 7.35 23.94 -10.93
C ASP A 331 8.41 23.65 -9.87
N ALA A 332 8.04 22.94 -8.80
CA ALA A 332 8.97 22.51 -7.76
C ALA A 332 10.08 21.59 -8.29
N LEU A 333 9.74 20.65 -9.19
CA LEU A 333 10.71 19.73 -9.77
C LEU A 333 11.72 20.44 -10.69
N LYS A 334 11.30 21.46 -11.44
CA LYS A 334 12.20 22.27 -12.28
C LYS A 334 13.21 23.08 -11.46
N ASN A 335 12.80 23.52 -10.27
CA ASN A 335 13.62 24.36 -9.39
C ASN A 335 14.56 23.56 -8.47
N MET A 336 14.48 22.23 -8.48
CA MET A 336 15.31 21.40 -7.62
C MET A 336 16.75 21.31 -8.14
N ARG A 337 17.71 21.19 -7.21
CA ARG A 337 19.11 20.97 -7.56
C ARG A 337 19.27 19.58 -8.15
N HIS A 338 19.77 19.50 -9.39
CA HIS A 338 20.07 18.22 -10.02
C HIS A 338 21.49 17.78 -9.68
N ALA A 339 21.66 16.50 -9.36
CA ALA A 339 23.00 15.91 -9.29
C ALA A 339 23.48 15.61 -10.72
N SER A 340 24.70 16.02 -11.05
CA SER A 340 25.35 15.52 -12.26
C SER A 340 25.96 14.15 -11.97
N PHE A 341 25.66 13.17 -12.82
CA PHE A 341 26.30 11.85 -12.75
C PHE A 341 27.82 11.93 -12.92
N GLU A 342 28.32 12.97 -13.60
CA GLU A 342 29.75 13.22 -13.78
C GLU A 342 30.45 13.55 -12.46
N ASN A 343 29.81 14.30 -11.56
CA ASN A 343 30.38 14.61 -10.25
C ASN A 343 30.32 13.41 -9.28
N ALA A 344 29.45 12.42 -9.54
CA ALA A 344 29.32 11.19 -8.75
C ALA A 344 30.21 10.03 -9.24
N ARG A 345 30.88 10.18 -10.40
CA ARG A 345 31.76 9.15 -10.99
C ARG A 345 32.88 8.62 -10.08
N PRO A 346 33.54 9.40 -9.20
CA PRO A 346 34.66 8.88 -8.40
C PRO A 346 34.25 7.68 -7.52
N LEU A 347 33.02 7.67 -7.00
CA LEU A 347 32.49 6.58 -6.18
C LEU A 347 32.07 5.35 -6.99
N LEU A 348 31.59 5.55 -8.23
CA LEU A 348 31.19 4.46 -9.13
C LEU A 348 32.40 3.73 -9.73
N GLN A 349 33.52 4.41 -9.96
CA GLN A 349 34.77 3.77 -10.34
C GLN A 349 35.32 2.88 -9.21
N PHE A 350 35.20 3.31 -7.95
CA PHE A 350 35.63 2.52 -6.80
C PHE A 350 34.82 1.21 -6.65
N LEU A 351 33.52 1.23 -6.92
CA LEU A 351 32.68 0.03 -6.93
C LEU A 351 33.01 -0.92 -8.09
N LYS A 352 33.31 -0.38 -9.28
CA LYS A 352 33.75 -1.21 -10.43
C LYS A 352 35.11 -1.86 -10.22
N SER A 353 36.00 -1.28 -9.41
CA SER A 353 37.28 -1.90 -9.05
C SER A 353 37.19 -2.98 -7.95
N VAL A 354 36.09 -3.02 -7.20
CA VAL A 354 35.93 -3.93 -6.04
C VAL A 354 35.10 -5.18 -6.37
N VAL A 355 34.33 -5.17 -7.46
CA VAL A 355 33.64 -6.38 -7.96
C VAL A 355 34.60 -7.16 -8.86
N PRO A 356 35.06 -8.37 -8.47
CA PRO A 356 35.81 -9.23 -9.38
C PRO A 356 34.86 -9.64 -10.51
N GLN A 357 35.26 -9.44 -11.75
CA GLN A 357 34.55 -10.04 -12.89
C GLN A 357 34.60 -11.56 -12.71
N SER A 358 33.43 -12.19 -12.53
CA SER A 358 33.33 -13.65 -12.53
C SER A 358 33.77 -14.19 -13.90
N PRO A 359 34.68 -15.18 -13.96
CA PRO A 359 35.10 -15.76 -15.23
C PRO A 359 33.95 -16.56 -15.84
N ARG A 360 33.89 -16.51 -17.17
CA ARG A 360 32.90 -17.17 -18.03
C ARG A 360 32.91 -18.68 -17.90
#